data_AF-A0A925MJA6-F1
#
_entry.id   AF-A0A925MJA6-F1
#
_cell.length_a   1.000
_cell.length_b   1.000
_cell.length_c   1.000
_cell.angle_alpha   90.00
_cell.angle_beta   90.00
_cell.angle_gamma   90.00
#
_symmetry.space_group_name_H-M   'P 1'
#
loop_
_entity.id
_entity.type
_entity.pdbx_description
1 polymer ?
#
loop_
_entity_poly.entity_id
_entity_poly.type
_entity_poly.pdbx_seq_one_letter_code
_entity_poly.pdbx_strand_id
1 'polypeptide(L)'
;MLDSDDDTRPGEDPAALRRDLIAKLYFELAKFPAVATRNDQFLAFAFAIRDRVLHRWVQASRTFLEGRHRSVIYLSAEFLIGPQLGANLLALGLADTARAALAELGISLDELIEHEEEPGLGNGGLGRLAACYIESMATLDIPAIGHGLRYEFGIFDQDIRDGWQVERTDRWLRNGNPWEVRRYGIEHPVGFGGHTEHTTDERGRLCVRWVPERRVKGIPYDVPIAGYATQGTSFLRLWSAVADEEFDLDAFQVGEYWRAVDQKIRSETLTKVLYPNDSSPAGKQLRLEQQYFFVSCALQDCIRLLLQRTTIRDFATKFAVQLNDTHPALAVPELMRLLVDVHGLGWDEAWDLVRRSIAYTNHTLLPEALETWPLPLIARLLPRHLEIIYEINRRFLDEVRARFPGDDARLARMSVIGEAGDKQVRMAHLATVASHHVNGVAALHSRLLCETVLRDFAELWPERFTNVTNGVTPRRFLGLANPGLSTLVTEVVGDGWLRDLDRLRALEPLAEDAAFQERWHAVKHANKAALARWLGQTSGLVVDPDALLDVHCKRIHEYKRQHLNLLHAIALLERIRRGQDLGVPRTILFAGKAAPAYRAAKLIIRLAHGIAAAVA
;
A
#
# COMPACT_ATOMS: atom_id res chain seq x y z
N MET A 1 -26.81 -7.50 25.68
CA MET A 1 -25.36 -7.44 26.01
C MET A 1 -24.69 -6.71 24.87
N LEU A 2 -24.79 -5.40 24.73
CA LEU A 2 -24.37 -4.36 25.66
C LEU A 2 -25.38 -3.19 25.59
N ASP A 3 -25.80 -2.68 26.75
CA ASP A 3 -26.49 -1.38 26.83
C ASP A 3 -25.50 -0.25 26.47
N SER A 4 -26.04 0.92 26.10
CA SER A 4 -25.27 2.10 25.70
C SER A 4 -24.41 2.75 26.80
N ASP A 5 -24.39 2.16 28.00
CA ASP A 5 -23.80 2.74 29.23
C ASP A 5 -22.45 2.14 29.66
N ASP A 6 -21.84 1.23 28.88
CA ASP A 6 -20.48 0.78 29.16
C ASP A 6 -19.47 1.90 28.76
N ASP A 7 -19.14 2.76 29.73
CA ASP A 7 -18.10 3.80 29.60
C ASP A 7 -16.70 3.16 29.53
N THR A 8 -16.42 2.62 28.34
CA THR A 8 -15.13 2.06 27.94
C THR A 8 -14.21 3.11 27.33
N ARG A 9 -14.58 4.40 27.39
CA ARG A 9 -13.81 5.47 26.75
C ARG A 9 -12.51 5.72 27.53
N PRO A 10 -11.34 5.57 26.90
CA PRO A 10 -10.09 5.93 27.56
C PRO A 10 -10.04 7.45 27.79
N GLY A 11 -9.61 7.90 28.97
CA GLY A 11 -9.44 9.32 29.28
C GLY A 11 -8.38 9.98 28.39
N GLU A 12 -8.47 11.26 28.08
CA GLU A 12 -7.54 11.92 27.14
C GLU A 12 -6.60 12.93 27.83
N ASP A 13 -6.62 13.03 29.16
CA ASP A 13 -5.73 13.89 29.94
C ASP A 13 -4.36 13.24 30.24
N PRO A 14 -3.33 14.02 30.66
CA PRO A 14 -2.00 13.48 30.91
C PRO A 14 -1.96 12.40 32.01
N ALA A 15 -2.79 12.50 33.04
CA ALA A 15 -2.81 11.53 34.12
C ALA A 15 -3.42 10.20 33.67
N ALA A 16 -4.45 10.24 32.82
CA ALA A 16 -5.01 9.06 32.16
C ALA A 16 -3.98 8.38 31.25
N LEU A 17 -3.31 9.12 30.37
CA LEU A 17 -2.27 8.56 29.49
C LEU A 17 -1.13 7.89 30.28
N ARG A 18 -0.68 8.52 31.36
CA ARG A 18 0.35 7.95 32.24
C ARG A 18 -0.14 6.65 32.88
N ARG A 19 -1.34 6.66 33.46
CA ARG A 19 -1.93 5.46 34.08
C ARG A 19 -2.06 4.32 33.08
N ASP A 20 -2.52 4.60 31.87
CA ASP A 20 -2.66 3.61 30.81
C ASP A 20 -1.31 3.05 30.38
N LEU A 21 -0.30 3.89 30.17
CA LEU A 21 1.08 3.43 29.86
C LEU A 21 1.57 2.47 30.94
N ILE A 22 1.45 2.85 32.22
CA ILE A 22 1.86 1.99 33.34
C ILE A 22 1.04 0.71 33.34
N ALA A 23 -0.29 0.77 33.17
CA ALA A 23 -1.12 -0.42 33.10
C ALA A 23 -0.68 -1.36 31.97
N LYS A 24 -0.34 -0.84 30.79
CA LYS A 24 0.15 -1.65 29.66
C LYS A 24 1.53 -2.25 29.93
N LEU A 25 2.43 -1.54 30.61
CA LEU A 25 3.69 -2.13 31.08
C LEU A 25 3.41 -3.34 31.99
N TYR A 26 2.52 -3.22 32.97
CA TYR A 26 2.25 -4.28 33.94
C TYR A 26 1.46 -5.46 33.35
N PHE A 27 0.39 -5.17 32.60
CA PHE A 27 -0.60 -6.18 32.22
C PHE A 27 -0.43 -6.73 30.80
N GLU A 28 0.18 -5.98 29.88
CA GLU A 28 0.48 -6.50 28.53
C GLU A 28 1.92 -7.02 28.43
N LEU A 29 2.87 -6.33 29.08
CA LEU A 29 4.31 -6.63 28.93
C LEU A 29 4.93 -7.33 30.16
N ALA A 30 4.20 -7.42 31.28
CA ALA A 30 4.72 -7.95 32.55
C ALA A 30 6.03 -7.25 33.01
N LYS A 31 6.07 -5.92 32.88
CA LYS A 31 7.18 -5.04 33.25
C LYS A 31 6.74 -3.93 34.21
N PHE A 32 7.71 -3.35 34.91
CA PHE A 32 7.55 -2.12 35.69
C PHE A 32 8.59 -1.09 35.25
N PRO A 33 8.38 0.22 35.51
CA PRO A 33 9.18 1.29 34.89
C PRO A 33 10.70 1.15 35.04
N ALA A 34 11.19 0.70 36.20
CA ALA A 34 12.63 0.63 36.46
C ALA A 34 13.38 -0.45 35.65
N VAL A 35 12.68 -1.38 35.01
CA VAL A 35 13.27 -2.43 34.16
C VAL A 35 12.78 -2.38 32.71
N ALA A 36 11.97 -1.38 32.36
CA ALA A 36 11.41 -1.23 31.02
C ALA A 36 12.48 -0.73 30.05
N THR A 37 12.74 -1.49 29.00
CA THR A 37 13.58 -1.06 27.88
C THR A 37 12.88 0.01 27.04
N ARG A 38 13.60 0.66 26.12
CA ARG A 38 13.00 1.59 25.17
C ARG A 38 11.85 0.95 24.36
N ASN A 39 12.03 -0.30 23.96
CA ASN A 39 10.99 -1.03 23.23
C ASN A 39 9.77 -1.30 24.11
N ASP A 40 9.96 -1.64 25.40
CA ASP A 40 8.84 -1.84 26.32
C ASP A 40 8.06 -0.54 26.53
N GLN A 41 8.76 0.59 26.67
CA GLN A 41 8.15 1.92 26.79
C GLN A 41 7.35 2.28 25.53
N PHE A 42 7.93 2.05 24.35
CA PHE A 42 7.26 2.26 23.06
C PHE A 42 6.00 1.40 22.95
N LEU A 43 6.11 0.07 23.14
CA LEU A 43 4.98 -0.84 23.00
C LEU A 43 3.85 -0.49 23.98
N ALA A 44 4.18 -0.27 25.26
CA ALA A 44 3.19 0.08 26.27
C ALA A 44 2.45 1.38 25.92
N PHE A 45 3.19 2.41 25.49
CA PHE A 45 2.58 3.67 25.10
C PHE A 45 1.76 3.56 23.81
N ALA A 46 2.26 2.81 22.81
CA ALA A 46 1.54 2.55 21.58
C ALA A 46 0.23 1.78 21.84
N PHE A 47 0.22 0.80 22.76
CA PHE A 47 -1.02 0.13 23.18
C PHE A 47 -2.00 1.10 23.86
N ALA A 48 -1.51 2.00 24.72
CA ALA A 48 -2.36 3.01 25.34
C ALA A 48 -3.01 3.93 24.29
N ILE A 49 -2.25 4.39 23.29
CA ILE A 49 -2.80 5.19 22.18
C ILE A 49 -3.73 4.35 21.29
N ARG A 50 -3.40 3.09 21.03
CA ARG A 50 -4.24 2.17 20.26
C ARG A 50 -5.61 1.97 20.89
N ASP A 51 -5.74 1.89 22.21
CA ASP A 51 -7.05 1.74 22.87
C ASP A 51 -8.01 2.87 22.47
N ARG A 52 -7.52 4.11 22.35
CA ARG A 52 -8.29 5.28 21.89
C ARG A 52 -8.68 5.16 20.42
N VAL A 53 -7.77 4.68 19.57
CA VAL A 53 -8.05 4.40 18.15
C VAL A 53 -9.09 3.27 18.00
N LEU A 54 -8.95 2.19 18.76
CA LEU A 54 -9.87 1.05 18.74
C LEU A 54 -11.26 1.44 19.23
N HIS A 55 -11.37 2.29 20.25
CA HIS A 55 -12.65 2.81 20.69
C HIS A 55 -13.38 3.53 19.53
N ARG A 56 -12.71 4.43 18.79
CA ARG A 56 -13.28 5.05 17.58
C ARG A 56 -13.65 4.02 16.52
N TRP A 57 -12.80 3.02 16.30
CA TRP A 57 -13.02 1.99 15.30
C TRP A 57 -14.20 1.08 15.59
N VAL A 58 -14.42 0.67 16.85
CA VAL A 58 -15.58 -0.13 17.23
C VAL A 58 -16.88 0.64 16.96
N GLN A 59 -16.90 1.94 17.23
CA GLN A 59 -18.05 2.80 16.91
C GLN A 59 -18.27 2.90 15.39
N ALA A 60 -17.23 3.16 14.61
CA ALA A 60 -17.33 3.21 13.15
C ALA A 60 -17.74 1.86 12.52
N SER A 61 -17.29 0.75 13.11
CA SER A 61 -17.64 -0.61 12.66
C SER A 61 -19.13 -0.92 12.84
N ARG A 62 -19.78 -0.35 13.87
CA ARG A 62 -21.24 -0.46 14.04
C ARG A 62 -21.96 0.21 12.87
N THR A 63 -21.55 1.44 12.52
CA THR A 63 -22.09 2.16 11.36
C THR A 63 -21.84 1.41 10.06
N PHE A 64 -20.65 0.82 9.88
CA PHE A 64 -20.31 -0.04 8.73
C PHE A 64 -21.29 -1.22 8.59
N LEU A 65 -21.59 -1.85 9.73
CA LEU A 65 -22.42 -3.03 9.82
C LEU A 65 -23.92 -2.72 9.65
N GLU A 66 -24.39 -1.54 10.04
CA GLU A 66 -25.79 -1.09 9.86
C GLU A 66 -26.16 -0.88 8.37
N GLY A 67 -25.18 -0.85 7.48
CA GLY A 67 -25.37 -1.24 6.07
C GLY A 67 -25.99 -0.20 5.14
N ARG A 68 -26.27 1.03 5.58
CA ARG A 68 -26.96 2.04 4.74
C ARG A 68 -26.07 2.84 3.77
N HIS A 69 -24.76 2.57 3.74
CA HIS A 69 -23.82 3.27 2.86
C HIS A 69 -23.10 2.32 1.91
N ARG A 70 -22.69 2.85 0.76
CA ARG A 70 -21.71 2.21 -0.15
C ARG A 70 -20.31 2.40 0.41
N SER A 71 -19.49 1.35 0.38
CA SER A 71 -18.13 1.32 0.93
C SER A 71 -17.10 1.14 -0.16
N VAL A 72 -15.94 1.77 0.00
CA VAL A 72 -14.80 1.62 -0.92
C VAL A 72 -13.95 0.42 -0.49
N ILE A 73 -13.63 -0.46 -1.43
CA ILE A 73 -12.71 -1.58 -1.26
C ILE A 73 -11.48 -1.28 -2.11
N TYR A 74 -10.39 -0.87 -1.46
CA TYR A 74 -9.17 -0.47 -2.14
C TYR A 74 -8.17 -1.62 -2.16
N LEU A 75 -7.98 -2.24 -3.33
CA LEU A 75 -7.09 -3.39 -3.49
C LEU A 75 -5.71 -2.91 -3.92
N SER A 76 -4.68 -3.19 -3.11
CA SER A 76 -3.30 -2.87 -3.48
C SER A 76 -2.31 -3.91 -2.98
N ALA A 77 -1.30 -4.19 -3.80
CA ALA A 77 -0.18 -5.04 -3.42
C ALA A 77 0.77 -4.36 -2.42
N GLU A 78 0.71 -3.03 -2.27
CA GLU A 78 1.57 -2.31 -1.32
C GLU A 78 0.86 -1.18 -0.57
N PHE A 79 1.24 -0.99 0.68
CA PHE A 79 0.84 0.12 1.54
C PHE A 79 2.06 0.63 2.33
N LEU A 80 2.57 1.81 1.98
CA LEU A 80 3.70 2.42 2.71
C LEU A 80 3.14 3.37 3.78
N ILE A 81 2.62 2.79 4.87
CA ILE A 81 1.82 3.54 5.86
C ILE A 81 2.65 4.46 6.76
N GLY A 82 3.95 4.25 6.92
CA GLY A 82 4.79 4.97 7.88
C GLY A 82 4.69 4.39 9.29
N PRO A 83 5.58 4.80 10.20
CA PRO A 83 5.35 4.74 11.64
C PRO A 83 4.01 5.38 12.02
N GLN A 84 3.28 4.79 12.95
CA GLN A 84 1.89 5.12 13.28
C GLN A 84 1.74 5.92 14.59
N LEU A 85 2.67 5.88 15.54
CA LEU A 85 2.54 6.56 16.83
C LEU A 85 2.32 8.06 16.66
N GLY A 86 3.23 8.73 15.95
CA GLY A 86 3.12 10.17 15.69
C GLY A 86 1.88 10.53 14.85
N ALA A 87 1.52 9.68 13.88
CA ALA A 87 0.34 9.89 13.05
C ALA A 87 -0.97 9.77 13.83
N ASN A 88 -1.07 8.78 14.73
CA ASN A 88 -2.23 8.58 15.58
C ASN A 88 -2.34 9.70 16.63
N LEU A 89 -1.23 10.12 17.24
CA LEU A 89 -1.23 11.27 18.16
C LEU A 89 -1.73 12.55 17.46
N LEU A 90 -1.29 12.81 16.23
CA LEU A 90 -1.76 13.93 15.44
C LEU A 90 -3.25 13.79 15.09
N ALA A 91 -3.69 12.61 14.64
CA ALA A 91 -5.09 12.36 14.27
C ALA A 91 -6.06 12.49 15.46
N LEU A 92 -5.61 12.06 16.65
CA LEU A 92 -6.37 12.15 17.89
C LEU A 92 -6.31 13.54 18.54
N GLY A 93 -5.35 14.40 18.16
CA GLY A 93 -5.12 15.70 18.81
C GLY A 93 -4.44 15.59 20.17
N LEU A 94 -3.61 14.56 20.38
CA LEU A 94 -3.04 14.21 21.70
C LEU A 94 -1.52 14.43 21.79
N ALA A 95 -0.88 15.04 20.80
CA ALA A 95 0.58 15.19 20.77
C ALA A 95 1.13 15.94 22.00
N ASP A 96 0.56 17.09 22.36
CA ASP A 96 1.02 17.89 23.50
C ASP A 96 0.69 17.23 24.85
N THR A 97 -0.51 16.65 24.97
CA THR A 97 -0.93 15.88 26.14
C THR A 97 -0.01 14.68 26.38
N ALA A 98 0.34 13.95 25.32
CA ALA A 98 1.28 12.84 25.36
C ALA A 98 2.68 13.30 25.79
N ARG A 99 3.16 14.42 25.26
CA ARG A 99 4.46 14.99 25.64
C ARG A 99 4.50 15.36 27.12
N ALA A 100 3.45 15.99 27.64
CA ALA A 100 3.33 16.29 29.07
C ALA A 100 3.30 15.01 29.94
N ALA A 101 2.52 14.01 29.55
CA ALA A 101 2.39 12.76 30.29
C ALA A 101 3.71 11.97 30.39
N LEU A 102 4.46 11.91 29.28
CA LEU A 102 5.74 11.18 29.21
C LEU A 102 6.88 11.93 29.91
N ALA A 103 6.87 13.28 29.88
CA ALA A 103 7.88 14.09 30.55
C ALA A 103 7.93 13.84 32.06
N GLU A 104 6.78 13.65 32.71
CA GLU A 104 6.70 13.30 34.14
C GLU A 104 7.32 11.94 34.47
N LEU A 105 7.44 11.04 33.48
CA LEU A 105 8.09 9.74 33.61
C LEU A 105 9.56 9.77 33.16
N GLY A 106 10.08 10.92 32.74
CA GLY A 106 11.42 11.04 32.16
C GLY A 106 11.57 10.37 30.79
N ILE A 107 10.47 10.18 30.06
CA ILE A 107 10.46 9.55 28.74
C ILE A 107 10.30 10.64 27.66
N SER A 108 11.16 10.64 26.65
CA SER A 108 11.02 11.51 25.49
C SER A 108 10.03 10.93 24.47
N LEU A 109 8.99 11.69 24.12
CA LEU A 109 8.05 11.30 23.06
C LEU A 109 8.75 11.17 21.70
N ASP A 110 9.68 12.08 21.40
CA ASP A 110 10.37 12.09 20.09
C ASP A 110 11.24 10.85 19.92
N GLU A 111 11.91 10.41 21.00
CA GLU A 111 12.67 9.14 20.99
C GLU A 111 11.77 7.91 20.82
N LEU A 112 10.53 7.93 21.32
CA LEU A 112 9.58 6.83 21.10
C LEU A 112 9.06 6.81 19.65
N ILE A 113 8.83 7.99 19.06
CA ILE A 113 8.42 8.12 17.65
C ILE A 113 9.55 7.65 16.73
N GLU A 114 10.80 8.01 17.03
CA GLU A 114 11.98 7.57 16.27
C GLU A 114 12.30 6.08 16.46
N HIS A 115 11.95 5.49 17.61
CA HIS A 115 12.14 4.07 17.89
C HIS A 115 11.17 3.17 17.11
N GLU A 116 10.04 3.70 16.64
CA GLU A 116 9.06 2.93 15.89
C GLU A 116 9.57 2.54 14.50
N GLU A 117 9.53 1.25 14.20
CA GLU A 117 9.95 0.72 12.91
C GLU A 117 8.91 0.98 11.81
N GLU A 118 9.37 1.30 10.59
CA GLU A 118 8.50 1.44 9.41
C GLU A 118 7.89 0.08 9.05
N PRO A 119 6.56 -0.04 8.91
CA PRO A 119 5.95 -1.28 8.46
C PRO A 119 6.41 -1.66 7.05
N GLY A 120 7.01 -2.84 6.90
CA GLY A 120 7.45 -3.43 5.63
C GLY A 120 6.29 -3.87 4.73
N LEU A 121 5.36 -2.98 4.43
CA LEU A 121 4.11 -3.28 3.71
C LEU A 121 4.07 -2.66 2.30
N GLY A 122 5.07 -1.87 1.93
CA GLY A 122 5.17 -1.26 0.61
C GLY A 122 6.58 -0.81 0.27
N ASN A 123 6.78 -0.35 -0.96
CA ASN A 123 8.10 0.07 -1.44
C ASN A 123 8.10 1.49 -1.99
N GLY A 124 7.16 1.80 -2.89
CA GLY A 124 7.24 3.00 -3.73
C GLY A 124 6.11 4.01 -3.56
N GLY A 125 6.02 4.88 -4.57
CA GLY A 125 4.97 5.90 -4.65
C GLY A 125 3.56 5.32 -4.80
N LEU A 126 3.41 4.11 -5.35
CA LEU A 126 2.12 3.43 -5.47
C LEU A 126 1.56 3.06 -4.07
N GLY A 127 2.39 2.51 -3.19
CA GLY A 127 2.02 2.15 -1.82
C GLY A 127 1.89 3.36 -0.91
N ARG A 128 2.68 4.42 -1.13
CA ARG A 128 2.52 5.69 -0.41
C ARG A 128 1.23 6.41 -0.80
N LEU A 129 0.82 6.33 -2.06
CA LEU A 129 -0.47 6.83 -2.53
C LEU A 129 -1.62 6.07 -1.86
N ALA A 130 -1.57 4.73 -1.87
CA ALA A 130 -2.56 3.88 -1.20
C ALA A 130 -2.72 4.25 0.28
N ALA A 131 -1.60 4.45 1.00
CA ALA A 131 -1.61 4.91 2.38
C ALA A 131 -2.25 6.30 2.56
N CYS A 132 -1.89 7.27 1.70
CA CYS A 132 -2.50 8.61 1.73
C CYS A 132 -4.01 8.56 1.45
N TYR A 133 -4.48 7.69 0.56
CA TYR A 133 -5.90 7.53 0.24
C TYR A 133 -6.68 6.94 1.41
N ILE A 134 -6.21 5.87 2.05
CA ILE A 134 -6.91 5.28 3.19
C ILE A 134 -7.04 6.27 4.36
N GLU A 135 -5.97 7.01 4.64
CA GLU A 135 -5.99 8.06 5.67
C GLU A 135 -6.90 9.24 5.31
N SER A 136 -6.94 9.63 4.03
CA SER A 136 -7.83 10.70 3.57
C SER A 136 -9.29 10.27 3.57
N MET A 137 -9.58 9.02 3.20
CA MET A 137 -10.93 8.46 3.33
C MET A 137 -11.38 8.43 4.79
N ALA A 138 -10.50 8.06 5.73
CA ALA A 138 -10.81 8.13 7.15
C ALA A 138 -11.11 9.57 7.61
N THR A 139 -10.31 10.54 7.14
CA THR A 139 -10.47 11.97 7.49
C THR A 139 -11.76 12.57 6.91
N LEU A 140 -12.16 12.12 5.71
CA LEU A 140 -13.37 12.55 5.00
C LEU A 140 -14.61 11.74 5.39
N ASP A 141 -14.51 10.85 6.38
CA ASP A 141 -15.58 9.95 6.83
C ASP A 141 -16.14 9.06 5.70
N ILE A 142 -15.31 8.75 4.71
CA ILE A 142 -15.63 7.82 3.62
C ILE A 142 -15.36 6.39 4.12
N PRO A 143 -16.38 5.52 4.18
CA PRO A 143 -16.21 4.16 4.68
C PRO A 143 -15.37 3.34 3.69
N ALA A 144 -14.15 2.99 4.10
CA ALA A 144 -13.19 2.31 3.23
C ALA A 144 -12.45 1.18 3.95
N ILE A 145 -12.20 0.10 3.20
CA ILE A 145 -11.32 -0.99 3.58
C ILE A 145 -10.20 -1.08 2.56
N GLY A 146 -8.96 -0.91 3.02
CA GLY A 146 -7.79 -1.28 2.22
C GLY A 146 -7.52 -2.78 2.37
N HIS A 147 -7.29 -3.50 1.29
CA HIS A 147 -6.83 -4.89 1.35
C HIS A 147 -5.46 -5.03 0.70
N GLY A 148 -4.57 -5.74 1.41
CA GLY A 148 -3.23 -6.09 0.95
C GLY A 148 -2.68 -7.32 1.65
N LEU A 149 -1.38 -7.56 1.51
CA LEU A 149 -0.68 -8.67 2.16
C LEU A 149 0.05 -8.22 3.41
N ARG A 150 0.08 -9.07 4.44
CA ARG A 150 0.91 -8.87 5.63
C ARG A 150 2.29 -9.46 5.39
N TYR A 151 3.18 -8.70 4.75
CA TYR A 151 4.55 -9.17 4.49
C TYR A 151 5.37 -9.27 5.77
N GLU A 152 6.01 -10.42 5.98
CA GLU A 152 6.84 -10.67 7.17
C GLU A 152 8.17 -9.88 7.12
N PHE A 153 8.75 -9.71 5.94
CA PHE A 153 10.09 -9.17 5.74
C PHE A 153 10.18 -8.02 4.72
N GLY A 154 9.07 -7.32 4.48
CA GLY A 154 8.99 -6.18 3.56
C GLY A 154 9.70 -6.42 2.23
N ILE A 155 10.43 -5.40 1.77
CA ILE A 155 11.28 -5.51 0.57
C ILE A 155 12.71 -5.91 0.94
N PHE A 156 13.43 -5.03 1.66
CA PHE A 156 14.75 -5.21 2.27
C PHE A 156 15.20 -3.90 2.94
N ASP A 157 16.08 -4.02 3.93
CA ASP A 157 16.93 -2.95 4.45
C ASP A 157 18.16 -2.75 3.56
N GLN A 158 18.53 -1.49 3.36
CA GLN A 158 19.64 -1.11 2.50
C GLN A 158 20.86 -0.78 3.35
N ASP A 159 21.87 -1.65 3.32
CA ASP A 159 23.21 -1.32 3.80
C ASP A 159 24.06 -0.79 2.63
N ILE A 160 25.02 0.08 2.93
CA ILE A 160 26.11 0.44 2.01
C ILE A 160 27.42 -0.17 2.51
N ARG A 161 28.06 -1.01 1.69
CA ARG A 161 29.38 -1.62 1.97
C ARG A 161 30.30 -1.41 0.78
N ASP A 162 31.46 -0.80 1.00
CA ASP A 162 32.43 -0.46 -0.06
C ASP A 162 31.81 0.33 -1.24
N GLY A 163 30.85 1.20 -0.91
CA GLY A 163 30.07 2.01 -1.85
C GLY A 163 28.99 1.24 -2.61
N TRP A 164 28.79 -0.05 -2.33
CA TRP A 164 27.75 -0.87 -2.95
C TRP A 164 26.54 -1.05 -2.04
N GLN A 165 25.36 -1.11 -2.65
CA GLN A 165 24.16 -1.56 -1.97
C GLN A 165 24.26 -3.06 -1.63
N VAL A 166 23.99 -3.38 -0.37
CA VAL A 166 23.80 -4.74 0.15
C VAL A 166 22.40 -4.84 0.74
N GLU A 167 21.61 -5.77 0.22
CA GLU A 167 20.28 -6.04 0.75
C GLU A 167 20.35 -6.84 2.06
N ARG A 168 19.59 -6.42 3.06
CA ARG A 168 19.37 -7.16 4.29
C ARG A 168 17.88 -7.41 4.48
N THR A 169 17.54 -8.52 5.12
CA THR A 169 16.16 -8.80 5.49
C THR A 169 15.64 -7.71 6.42
N ASP A 170 14.60 -7.01 5.98
CA ASP A 170 13.80 -6.13 6.84
C ASP A 170 13.07 -7.02 7.86
N ARG A 171 13.22 -6.75 9.15
CA ARG A 171 12.64 -7.56 10.23
C ARG A 171 11.69 -6.72 11.09
N TRP A 172 10.86 -5.89 10.47
CA TRP A 172 10.00 -4.94 11.17
C TRP A 172 9.07 -5.57 12.23
N LEU A 173 8.66 -6.82 12.07
CA LEU A 173 7.82 -7.55 13.04
C LEU A 173 8.59 -8.12 14.24
N ARG A 174 9.93 -8.08 14.25
CA ARG A 174 10.76 -8.77 15.25
C ARG A 174 10.43 -8.37 16.69
N ASN A 175 10.17 -7.09 16.91
CA ASN A 175 9.91 -6.54 18.25
C ASN A 175 8.40 -6.35 18.52
N GLY A 176 7.55 -6.98 17.70
CA GLY A 176 6.10 -6.83 17.74
C GLY A 176 5.59 -5.61 16.97
N ASN A 177 4.31 -5.67 16.58
CA ASN A 177 3.60 -4.55 15.97
C ASN A 177 2.37 -4.23 16.85
N PRO A 178 2.39 -3.13 17.61
CA PRO A 178 1.31 -2.83 18.54
C PRO A 178 0.03 -2.40 17.84
N TRP A 179 0.01 -2.14 16.53
CA TRP A 179 -1.14 -1.57 15.82
C TRP A 179 -2.08 -2.61 15.20
N GLU A 180 -1.60 -3.84 14.97
CA GLU A 180 -2.39 -4.87 14.28
C GLU A 180 -3.30 -5.66 15.23
N VAL A 181 -4.48 -6.04 14.72
CA VAL A 181 -5.48 -6.85 15.41
C VAL A 181 -5.70 -8.13 14.59
N ARG A 182 -5.23 -9.28 15.08
CA ARG A 182 -5.54 -10.57 14.45
C ARG A 182 -7.03 -10.89 14.60
N ARG A 183 -7.67 -11.36 13.52
CA ARG A 183 -9.08 -11.79 13.52
C ARG A 183 -9.20 -13.31 13.51
N TYR A 184 -9.18 -13.91 14.69
CA TYR A 184 -9.17 -15.37 14.87
C TYR A 184 -10.38 -16.11 14.30
N GLY A 185 -11.55 -15.48 14.25
CA GLY A 185 -12.77 -16.11 13.72
C GLY A 185 -12.97 -15.99 12.20
N ILE A 186 -11.97 -15.49 11.47
CA ILE A 186 -12.08 -15.27 10.02
C ILE A 186 -10.93 -15.99 9.33
N GLU A 187 -11.29 -16.91 8.43
CA GLU A 187 -10.36 -17.64 7.58
C GLU A 187 -11.00 -17.79 6.19
N HIS A 188 -10.23 -17.52 5.14
CA HIS A 188 -10.71 -17.70 3.76
C HIS A 188 -9.81 -18.68 3.01
N PRO A 189 -10.36 -19.80 2.49
CA PRO A 189 -9.59 -20.75 1.71
C PRO A 189 -9.33 -20.21 0.30
N VAL A 190 -8.10 -20.40 -0.20
CA VAL A 190 -7.67 -20.04 -1.54
C VAL A 190 -7.08 -21.27 -2.22
N GLY A 191 -7.59 -21.60 -3.41
CA GLY A 191 -7.13 -22.74 -4.20
C GLY A 191 -6.02 -22.37 -5.18
N PHE A 192 -5.17 -23.34 -5.53
CA PHE A 192 -4.19 -23.25 -6.61
C PHE A 192 -4.11 -24.58 -7.35
N GLY A 193 -3.84 -24.53 -8.66
CA GLY A 193 -3.68 -25.72 -9.48
C GLY A 193 -4.98 -26.49 -9.73
N GLY A 194 -4.84 -27.79 -9.99
CA GLY A 194 -5.96 -28.72 -10.16
C GLY A 194 -6.67 -28.59 -11.50
N HIS A 195 -7.97 -28.90 -11.52
CA HIS A 195 -8.77 -29.01 -12.76
C HIS A 195 -10.22 -28.55 -12.58
N THR A 196 -10.91 -28.34 -13.70
CA THR A 196 -12.34 -27.99 -13.75
C THR A 196 -13.18 -29.20 -14.13
N GLU A 197 -14.32 -29.35 -13.46
CA GLU A 197 -15.32 -30.39 -13.72
C GLU A 197 -16.60 -29.72 -14.22
N HIS A 198 -17.08 -30.16 -15.38
CA HIS A 198 -18.22 -29.55 -16.07
C HIS A 198 -19.44 -30.45 -15.90
N THR A 199 -20.53 -29.88 -15.40
CA THR A 199 -21.81 -30.57 -15.19
C THR A 199 -22.95 -29.70 -15.68
N THR A 200 -24.11 -30.30 -15.89
CA THR A 200 -25.33 -29.57 -16.23
C THR A 200 -26.33 -29.79 -15.11
N ASP A 201 -26.89 -28.71 -14.55
CA ASP A 201 -27.92 -28.83 -13.52
C ASP A 201 -29.27 -29.30 -14.09
N GLU A 202 -30.23 -29.58 -13.20
CA GLU A 202 -31.59 -30.03 -13.56
C GLU A 202 -32.35 -29.02 -14.46
N ARG A 203 -31.88 -27.78 -14.55
CA ARG A 203 -32.47 -26.70 -15.36
C ARG A 203 -31.70 -26.48 -16.68
N GLY A 204 -30.76 -27.36 -17.02
CA GLY A 204 -29.97 -27.27 -18.25
C GLY A 204 -28.83 -26.24 -18.20
N ARG A 205 -28.49 -25.70 -17.03
CA ARG A 205 -27.42 -24.69 -16.90
C ARG A 205 -26.07 -25.37 -16.70
N LEU A 206 -25.05 -24.86 -17.39
CA LEU A 206 -23.67 -25.29 -17.18
C LEU A 206 -23.20 -24.89 -15.77
N CYS A 207 -22.81 -25.87 -14.98
CA CYS A 207 -22.19 -25.71 -13.68
C CYS A 207 -20.75 -26.22 -13.73
N VAL A 208 -19.81 -25.34 -13.47
CA VAL A 208 -18.38 -25.68 -13.44
C VAL A 208 -17.91 -25.69 -11.99
N ARG A 209 -17.32 -26.80 -11.57
CA ARG A 209 -16.67 -26.94 -10.26
C ARG A 209 -15.17 -26.92 -10.46
N TRP A 210 -14.48 -26.02 -9.76
CA TRP A 210 -13.02 -26.06 -9.68
C TRP A 210 -12.58 -26.94 -8.49
N VAL A 211 -11.78 -27.95 -8.77
CA VAL A 211 -11.13 -28.81 -7.77
C VAL A 211 -9.66 -28.40 -7.71
N PRO A 212 -9.25 -27.60 -6.71
CA PRO A 212 -7.87 -27.16 -6.60
C PRO A 212 -6.96 -28.30 -6.13
N GLU A 213 -5.73 -28.32 -6.63
CA GLU A 213 -4.68 -29.27 -6.21
C GLU A 213 -4.10 -28.91 -4.84
N ARG A 214 -3.99 -27.61 -4.55
CA ARG A 214 -3.49 -27.06 -3.29
C ARG A 214 -4.46 -26.04 -2.73
N ARG A 215 -4.57 -26.00 -1.39
CA ARG A 215 -5.29 -24.97 -0.65
C ARG A 215 -4.38 -24.24 0.33
N VAL A 216 -4.64 -22.96 0.52
CA VAL A 216 -3.99 -22.09 1.51
C VAL A 216 -5.07 -21.29 2.21
N LYS A 217 -4.93 -21.05 3.52
CA LYS A 217 -5.85 -20.21 4.28
C LYS A 217 -5.30 -18.79 4.41
N GLY A 218 -6.16 -17.80 4.19
CA GLY A 218 -5.88 -16.40 4.50
C GLY A 218 -6.47 -15.98 5.84
N ILE A 219 -5.60 -15.49 6.73
CA ILE A 219 -5.98 -14.95 8.03
C ILE A 219 -5.83 -13.42 8.00
N PRO A 220 -6.86 -12.65 8.40
CA PRO A 220 -6.77 -11.19 8.39
C PRO A 220 -6.15 -10.62 9.67
N TYR A 221 -5.34 -9.60 9.47
CA TYR A 221 -4.83 -8.68 10.48
C TYR A 221 -5.31 -7.27 10.13
N ASP A 222 -6.10 -6.68 11.02
CA ASP A 222 -6.64 -5.34 10.82
C ASP A 222 -5.73 -4.29 11.46
N VAL A 223 -5.40 -3.24 10.71
CA VAL A 223 -4.73 -2.02 11.19
C VAL A 223 -5.73 -0.87 11.07
N PRO A 224 -6.26 -0.34 12.19
CA PRO A 224 -7.18 0.79 12.15
C PRO A 224 -6.43 2.07 11.74
N ILE A 225 -7.06 2.87 10.89
CA ILE A 225 -6.52 4.13 10.38
C ILE A 225 -7.43 5.27 10.85
N ALA A 226 -6.94 6.05 11.80
CA ALA A 226 -7.68 7.18 12.38
C ALA A 226 -7.74 8.37 11.40
N GLY A 227 -8.93 8.95 11.23
CA GLY A 227 -9.11 10.22 10.53
C GLY A 227 -8.68 11.40 11.39
N TYR A 228 -8.13 12.44 10.77
CA TYR A 228 -7.70 13.64 11.49
C TYR A 228 -8.88 14.54 11.87
N ALA A 229 -8.99 14.88 13.15
CA ALA A 229 -10.05 15.74 13.68
C ALA A 229 -11.47 15.25 13.29
N THR A 230 -11.68 13.93 13.30
CA THR A 230 -12.98 13.28 13.13
C THR A 230 -13.05 11.98 13.96
N GLN A 231 -14.26 11.44 14.12
CA GLN A 231 -14.49 10.09 14.63
C GLN A 231 -14.36 9.02 13.53
N GLY A 232 -14.27 9.43 12.26
CA GLY A 232 -14.04 8.55 11.12
C GLY A 232 -12.80 7.68 11.30
N THR A 233 -12.98 6.38 11.05
CA THR A 233 -11.89 5.41 10.99
C THR A 233 -12.10 4.53 9.78
N SER A 234 -11.05 4.40 8.97
CA SER A 234 -10.94 3.33 7.98
C SER A 234 -10.10 2.20 8.58
N PHE A 235 -9.99 1.08 7.88
CA PHE A 235 -9.01 0.08 8.29
C PHE A 235 -8.34 -0.57 7.09
N LEU A 236 -7.10 -0.99 7.31
CA LEU A 236 -6.30 -1.78 6.40
C LEU A 236 -6.37 -3.24 6.88
N ARG A 237 -6.93 -4.12 6.05
CA ARG A 237 -6.98 -5.56 6.29
C ARG A 237 -5.87 -6.26 5.51
N LEU A 238 -4.90 -6.78 6.24
CA LEU A 238 -3.71 -7.44 5.70
C LEU A 238 -3.84 -8.95 5.84
N TRP A 239 -3.64 -9.68 4.75
CA TRP A 239 -3.76 -11.13 4.73
C TRP A 239 -2.42 -11.82 4.98
N SER A 240 -2.41 -12.74 5.95
CA SER A 240 -1.30 -13.68 6.19
C SER A 240 -1.68 -15.06 5.64
N ALA A 241 -0.77 -15.71 4.93
CA ALA A 241 -0.97 -17.05 4.42
C ALA A 241 -0.53 -18.09 5.44
N VAL A 242 -1.42 -19.04 5.73
CA VAL A 242 -1.13 -20.21 6.57
C VAL A 242 -1.56 -21.48 5.85
N ALA A 243 -0.91 -22.60 6.18
CA ALA A 243 -1.32 -23.89 5.61
C ALA A 243 -2.70 -24.32 6.10
N ASP A 244 -3.41 -25.08 5.27
CA ASP A 244 -4.73 -25.63 5.61
C ASP A 244 -4.61 -26.64 6.77
N GLU A 245 -3.57 -27.48 6.72
CA GLU A 245 -3.08 -28.33 7.80
C GLU A 245 -1.64 -27.91 8.16
N GLU A 246 -1.41 -27.46 9.40
CA GLU A 246 -0.10 -26.95 9.81
C GLU A 246 0.97 -28.05 9.98
N PHE A 247 0.54 -29.31 10.13
CA PHE A 247 1.41 -30.43 10.47
C PHE A 247 0.81 -31.79 10.07
N ASP A 248 1.54 -32.55 9.26
CA ASP A 248 1.21 -33.95 8.95
C ASP A 248 1.84 -34.87 10.01
N LEU A 249 1.01 -35.31 10.96
CA LEU A 249 1.43 -36.15 12.08
C LEU A 249 1.86 -37.54 11.62
N ASP A 250 1.25 -38.09 10.57
CA ASP A 250 1.57 -39.41 10.06
C ASP A 250 2.97 -39.41 9.42
N ALA A 251 3.27 -38.41 8.59
CA ALA A 251 4.61 -38.20 8.04
C ALA A 251 5.66 -38.02 9.15
N PHE A 252 5.32 -37.28 10.22
CA PHE A 252 6.24 -37.10 11.35
C PHE A 252 6.51 -38.42 12.10
N GLN A 253 5.48 -39.23 12.34
CA GLN A 253 5.59 -40.50 13.06
C GLN A 253 6.48 -41.52 12.32
N VAL A 254 6.52 -41.47 10.99
CA VAL A 254 7.39 -42.34 10.18
C VAL A 254 8.77 -41.74 9.89
N GLY A 255 9.12 -40.60 10.51
CA GLY A 255 10.43 -39.96 10.39
C GLY A 255 10.60 -39.06 9.16
N GLU A 256 9.54 -38.79 8.40
CA GLU A 256 9.53 -37.87 7.25
C GLU A 256 9.34 -36.41 7.68
N TYR A 257 10.21 -35.92 8.57
CA TYR A 257 10.07 -34.60 9.22
C TYR A 257 9.97 -33.42 8.24
N TRP A 258 10.70 -33.48 7.11
CA TRP A 258 10.64 -32.44 6.08
C TRP A 258 9.27 -32.37 5.41
N ARG A 259 8.67 -33.54 5.13
CA ARG A 259 7.34 -33.64 4.53
C ARG A 259 6.26 -33.16 5.51
N ALA A 260 6.45 -33.45 6.80
CA ALA A 260 5.52 -33.03 7.86
C ALA A 260 5.28 -31.51 7.91
N VAL A 261 6.20 -30.69 7.35
CA VAL A 261 6.14 -29.22 7.36
C VAL A 261 6.22 -28.56 5.98
N ASP A 262 6.36 -29.32 4.87
CA ASP A 262 6.55 -28.75 3.53
C ASP A 262 5.35 -27.89 3.09
N GLN A 263 4.12 -28.35 3.36
CA GLN A 263 2.91 -27.59 3.04
C GLN A 263 2.86 -26.25 3.78
N LYS A 264 3.30 -26.23 5.05
CA LYS A 264 3.41 -25.03 5.86
C LYS A 264 4.37 -24.04 5.24
N ILE A 265 5.59 -24.48 4.91
CA ILE A 265 6.62 -23.62 4.31
C ILE A 265 6.14 -23.01 2.98
N ARG A 266 5.56 -23.82 2.09
CA ARG A 266 5.06 -23.35 0.80
C ARG A 266 3.93 -22.33 0.94
N SER A 267 3.00 -22.59 1.86
CA SER A 267 1.85 -21.71 2.09
C SER A 267 2.27 -20.36 2.64
N GLU A 268 3.13 -20.35 3.67
CA GLU A 268 3.58 -19.12 4.30
C GLU A 268 4.48 -18.26 3.40
N THR A 269 5.13 -18.86 2.40
CA THR A 269 5.99 -18.16 1.41
C THR A 269 5.24 -17.02 0.70
N LEU A 270 3.93 -17.14 0.50
CA LEU A 270 3.09 -16.10 -0.13
C LEU A 270 3.16 -14.76 0.60
N THR A 271 3.38 -14.76 1.91
CA THR A 271 3.39 -13.54 2.73
C THR A 271 4.74 -13.24 3.35
N LYS A 272 5.83 -13.82 2.84
CA LYS A 272 7.19 -13.53 3.36
C LYS A 272 7.73 -12.19 2.87
N VAL A 273 7.77 -11.96 1.56
CA VAL A 273 8.45 -10.80 0.95
C VAL A 273 7.59 -10.08 -0.08
N LEU A 274 7.74 -8.76 -0.15
CA LEU A 274 7.14 -7.89 -1.16
C LEU A 274 7.96 -7.95 -2.45
N TYR A 275 7.28 -8.14 -3.59
CA TYR A 275 7.90 -8.26 -4.93
C TYR A 275 9.06 -9.26 -4.99
N PRO A 276 8.79 -10.58 -4.85
CA PRO A 276 9.81 -11.59 -5.05
C PRO A 276 10.44 -11.47 -6.44
N ASN A 277 11.73 -11.79 -6.55
CA ASN A 277 12.45 -11.72 -7.82
C ASN A 277 11.80 -12.64 -8.87
N ASP A 278 11.22 -12.04 -9.90
CA ASP A 278 10.45 -12.70 -10.96
C ASP A 278 11.24 -12.94 -12.25
N SER A 279 12.57 -12.84 -12.19
CA SER A 279 13.43 -13.24 -13.32
C SER A 279 13.39 -14.75 -13.58
N SER A 280 13.04 -15.55 -12.57
CA SER A 280 12.90 -17.01 -12.66
C SER A 280 11.43 -17.43 -12.87
N PRO A 281 11.17 -18.60 -13.50
CA PRO A 281 9.83 -19.15 -13.60
C PRO A 281 9.12 -19.33 -12.24
N ALA A 282 9.87 -19.75 -11.21
CA ALA A 282 9.35 -19.90 -9.86
C ALA A 282 8.95 -18.55 -9.24
N GLY A 283 9.75 -17.50 -9.47
CA GLY A 283 9.44 -16.14 -9.02
C GLY A 283 8.19 -15.56 -9.69
N LYS A 284 8.02 -15.79 -11.00
CA LYS A 284 6.79 -15.42 -11.73
C LYS A 284 5.56 -16.12 -11.15
N GLN A 285 5.66 -17.42 -10.91
CA GLN A 285 4.58 -18.17 -10.27
C GLN A 285 4.25 -17.61 -8.89
N LEU A 286 5.25 -17.40 -8.03
CA LEU A 286 5.03 -16.86 -6.69
C LEU A 286 4.35 -15.48 -6.72
N ARG A 287 4.77 -14.58 -7.62
CA ARG A 287 4.15 -13.26 -7.78
C ARG A 287 2.67 -13.36 -8.20
N LEU A 288 2.35 -14.24 -9.15
CA LEU A 288 0.97 -14.48 -9.56
C LEU A 288 0.13 -15.11 -8.42
N GLU A 289 0.72 -16.05 -7.67
CA GLU A 289 0.07 -16.65 -6.50
C GLU A 289 -0.22 -15.60 -5.42
N GLN A 290 0.71 -14.70 -5.13
CA GLN A 290 0.51 -13.57 -4.20
C GLN A 290 -0.65 -12.69 -4.62
N GLN A 291 -0.69 -12.28 -5.90
CA GLN A 291 -1.76 -11.45 -6.45
C GLN A 291 -3.12 -12.12 -6.31
N TYR A 292 -3.22 -13.39 -6.72
CA TYR A 292 -4.47 -14.13 -6.61
C TYR A 292 -4.90 -14.31 -5.15
N PHE A 293 -3.95 -14.63 -4.27
CA PHE A 293 -4.21 -14.92 -2.87
C PHE A 293 -4.92 -13.78 -2.15
N PHE A 294 -4.35 -12.56 -2.18
CA PHE A 294 -4.96 -11.45 -1.45
C PHE A 294 -6.29 -11.01 -2.08
N VAL A 295 -6.39 -11.08 -3.41
CA VAL A 295 -7.62 -10.76 -4.15
C VAL A 295 -8.75 -11.70 -3.75
N SER A 296 -8.50 -13.02 -3.76
CA SER A 296 -9.50 -14.01 -3.38
C SER A 296 -9.93 -13.83 -1.92
N CYS A 297 -8.97 -13.62 -1.00
CA CYS A 297 -9.30 -13.35 0.40
C CYS A 297 -10.14 -12.07 0.56
N ALA A 298 -9.78 -10.99 -0.13
CA ALA A 298 -10.52 -9.72 -0.07
C ALA A 298 -11.95 -9.87 -0.57
N LEU A 299 -12.17 -10.52 -1.72
CA LEU A 299 -13.50 -10.69 -2.30
C LEU A 299 -14.38 -11.64 -1.48
N GLN A 300 -13.83 -12.76 -0.99
CA GLN A 300 -14.54 -13.65 -0.07
C GLN A 300 -14.95 -12.92 1.22
N ASP A 301 -14.09 -12.04 1.72
CA ASP A 301 -14.39 -11.23 2.90
C ASP A 301 -15.47 -10.17 2.65
N CYS A 302 -15.43 -9.48 1.50
CA CYS A 302 -16.51 -8.58 1.07
C CYS A 302 -17.85 -9.30 1.00
N ILE A 303 -17.88 -10.49 0.39
CA ILE A 303 -19.09 -11.32 0.31
C ILE A 303 -19.55 -11.74 1.71
N ARG A 304 -18.65 -12.19 2.59
CA ARG A 304 -18.97 -12.51 3.98
C ARG A 304 -19.63 -11.33 4.70
N LEU A 305 -19.07 -10.13 4.55
CA LEU A 305 -19.63 -8.89 5.13
C LEU A 305 -21.00 -8.54 4.53
N LEU A 306 -21.17 -8.71 3.22
CA LEU A 306 -22.44 -8.47 2.52
C LEU A 306 -23.56 -9.38 3.03
N LEU A 307 -23.28 -10.68 3.09
CA LEU A 307 -24.26 -11.72 3.43
C LEU A 307 -24.70 -11.70 4.90
N GLN A 308 -23.99 -10.98 5.76
CA GLN A 308 -24.46 -10.71 7.14
C GLN A 308 -25.68 -9.79 7.18
N ARG A 309 -25.98 -9.07 6.09
CA ARG A 309 -26.99 -8.00 6.07
C ARG A 309 -27.94 -8.06 4.88
N THR A 310 -27.48 -8.54 3.74
CA THR A 310 -28.25 -8.50 2.49
C THR A 310 -27.88 -9.64 1.56
N THR A 311 -28.31 -9.55 0.30
CA THR A 311 -28.09 -10.60 -0.70
C THR A 311 -26.85 -10.33 -1.54
N ILE A 312 -26.35 -11.39 -2.19
CA ILE A 312 -25.23 -11.28 -3.13
C ILE A 312 -25.49 -10.30 -4.29
N ARG A 313 -26.76 -10.08 -4.65
CA ARG A 313 -27.16 -9.16 -5.73
C ARG A 313 -26.91 -7.70 -5.40
N ASP A 314 -26.74 -7.38 -4.13
CA ASP A 314 -26.46 -6.03 -3.68
C ASP A 314 -24.96 -5.70 -3.67
N PHE A 315 -24.10 -6.59 -4.17
CA PHE A 315 -22.65 -6.42 -4.13
C PHE A 315 -22.20 -5.08 -4.73
N ALA A 316 -22.66 -4.75 -5.94
CA ALA A 316 -22.28 -3.51 -6.61
C ALA A 316 -22.87 -2.25 -5.96
N THR A 317 -24.01 -2.38 -5.27
CA THR A 317 -24.64 -1.29 -4.51
C THR A 317 -23.88 -1.04 -3.21
N LYS A 318 -23.42 -2.11 -2.55
CA LYS A 318 -22.70 -2.03 -1.27
C LYS A 318 -21.22 -1.69 -1.45
N PHE A 319 -20.56 -2.16 -2.50
CA PHE A 319 -19.11 -2.00 -2.67
C PHE A 319 -18.74 -1.31 -3.99
N ALA A 320 -17.73 -0.44 -3.90
CA ALA A 320 -16.95 0.06 -5.03
C ALA A 320 -15.52 -0.45 -4.87
N VAL A 321 -15.10 -1.36 -5.75
CA VAL A 321 -13.79 -2.01 -5.73
C VAL A 321 -12.82 -1.26 -6.64
N GLN A 322 -11.77 -0.68 -6.04
CA GLN A 322 -10.72 0.01 -6.78
C GLN A 322 -9.51 -0.90 -6.97
N LEU A 323 -9.09 -1.06 -8.23
CA LEU A 323 -7.85 -1.72 -8.61
C LEU A 323 -6.72 -0.70 -8.67
N ASN A 324 -5.79 -0.76 -7.71
CA ASN A 324 -4.60 0.07 -7.70
C ASN A 324 -3.51 -0.55 -8.58
N ASP A 325 -3.43 -0.09 -9.83
CA ASP A 325 -2.64 -0.72 -10.90
C ASP A 325 -3.19 -2.11 -11.28
N THR A 326 -2.44 -2.88 -12.06
CA THR A 326 -2.83 -4.18 -12.61
C THR A 326 -2.65 -5.35 -11.66
N HIS A 327 -1.90 -5.20 -10.56
CA HIS A 327 -1.66 -6.28 -9.59
C HIS A 327 -2.93 -6.96 -9.06
N PRO A 328 -4.04 -6.23 -8.73
CA PRO A 328 -5.30 -6.85 -8.33
C PRO A 328 -6.24 -7.20 -9.50
N ALA A 329 -5.81 -7.18 -10.76
CA ALA A 329 -6.70 -7.39 -11.92
C ALA A 329 -7.36 -8.79 -11.95
N LEU A 330 -6.79 -9.78 -11.25
CA LEU A 330 -7.44 -11.08 -11.02
C LEU A 330 -8.74 -10.98 -10.20
N ALA A 331 -9.06 -9.82 -9.60
CA ALA A 331 -10.33 -9.58 -8.94
C ALA A 331 -11.51 -9.72 -9.91
N VAL A 332 -11.28 -9.42 -11.19
CA VAL A 332 -12.27 -9.56 -12.25
C VAL A 332 -12.71 -11.03 -12.40
N PRO A 333 -11.84 -11.98 -12.80
CA PRO A 333 -12.25 -13.38 -12.95
C PRO A 333 -12.58 -14.05 -11.62
N GLU A 334 -11.96 -13.65 -10.50
CA GLU A 334 -12.30 -14.23 -9.20
C GLU A 334 -13.70 -13.83 -8.72
N LEU A 335 -14.10 -12.56 -8.89
CA LEU A 335 -15.46 -12.14 -8.54
C LEU A 335 -16.49 -12.84 -9.44
N MET A 336 -16.21 -12.97 -10.75
CA MET A 336 -17.03 -13.80 -11.64
C MET A 336 -17.16 -15.23 -11.15
N ARG A 337 -16.05 -15.88 -10.78
CA ARG A 337 -16.04 -17.25 -10.27
C ARG A 337 -16.88 -17.39 -9.00
N LEU A 338 -16.72 -16.48 -8.03
CA LEU A 338 -17.48 -16.50 -6.80
C LEU A 338 -18.99 -16.30 -7.06
N LEU A 339 -19.35 -15.34 -7.92
CA LEU A 339 -20.77 -15.07 -8.23
C LEU A 339 -21.43 -16.22 -8.99
N VAL A 340 -20.76 -16.78 -10.01
CA VAL A 340 -21.31 -17.84 -10.86
C VAL A 340 -21.23 -19.20 -10.20
N ASP A 341 -20.01 -19.64 -9.83
CA ASP A 341 -19.77 -21.03 -9.42
C ASP A 341 -20.18 -21.26 -7.96
N VAL A 342 -20.04 -20.26 -7.08
CA VAL A 342 -20.33 -20.41 -5.63
C VAL A 342 -21.73 -19.90 -5.28
N HIS A 343 -22.15 -18.77 -5.84
CA HIS A 343 -23.45 -18.15 -5.54
C HIS A 343 -24.54 -18.42 -6.60
N GLY A 344 -24.22 -19.12 -7.69
CA GLY A 344 -25.20 -19.63 -8.65
C GLY A 344 -25.87 -18.57 -9.52
N LEU A 345 -25.24 -17.40 -9.70
CA LEU A 345 -25.74 -16.35 -10.59
C LEU A 345 -25.53 -16.74 -12.06
N GLY A 346 -26.42 -16.25 -12.93
CA GLY A 346 -26.19 -16.33 -14.37
C GLY A 346 -25.01 -15.45 -14.79
N TRP A 347 -24.34 -15.80 -15.89
CA TRP A 347 -23.17 -15.06 -16.38
C TRP A 347 -23.44 -13.56 -16.55
N ASP A 348 -24.53 -13.19 -17.23
CA ASP A 348 -24.82 -11.79 -17.54
C ASP A 348 -25.15 -10.97 -16.29
N GLU A 349 -25.85 -11.58 -15.32
CA GLU A 349 -26.12 -10.97 -14.01
C GLU A 349 -24.82 -10.77 -13.21
N ALA A 350 -23.96 -11.79 -13.15
CA ALA A 350 -22.66 -11.70 -12.49
C ALA A 350 -21.75 -10.65 -13.15
N TRP A 351 -21.71 -10.61 -14.48
CA TRP A 351 -20.89 -9.66 -15.24
C TRP A 351 -21.36 -8.21 -15.07
N ASP A 352 -22.68 -7.98 -14.97
CA ASP A 352 -23.21 -6.66 -14.62
C ASP A 352 -22.75 -6.20 -13.22
N LEU A 353 -22.83 -7.08 -12.21
CA LEU A 353 -22.35 -6.77 -10.86
C LEU A 353 -20.84 -6.48 -10.84
N VAL A 354 -20.04 -7.25 -11.57
CA VAL A 354 -18.60 -7.02 -11.72
C VAL A 354 -18.34 -5.65 -12.33
N ARG A 355 -18.98 -5.33 -13.47
CA ARG A 355 -18.77 -4.04 -14.14
C ARG A 355 -19.16 -2.85 -13.29
N ARG A 356 -20.29 -2.92 -12.59
CA ARG A 356 -20.76 -1.81 -11.72
C ARG A 356 -19.98 -1.66 -10.42
N SER A 357 -19.21 -2.67 -10.02
CA SER A 357 -18.42 -2.64 -8.79
C SER A 357 -16.96 -2.27 -9.01
N ILE A 358 -16.34 -2.65 -10.14
CA ILE A 358 -14.88 -2.51 -10.35
C ILE A 358 -14.50 -1.22 -11.11
N ALA A 359 -13.50 -0.49 -10.60
CA ALA A 359 -12.81 0.61 -11.28
C ALA A 359 -11.28 0.41 -11.26
N TYR A 360 -10.57 0.97 -12.24
CA TYR A 360 -9.14 0.74 -12.46
C TYR A 360 -8.33 2.03 -12.56
N THR A 361 -7.27 2.14 -11.75
CA THR A 361 -6.27 3.22 -11.86
C THR A 361 -5.02 2.71 -12.57
N ASN A 362 -4.61 3.35 -13.66
CA ASN A 362 -3.36 3.07 -14.35
C ASN A 362 -2.24 4.03 -13.89
N HIS A 363 -1.05 3.48 -13.61
CA HIS A 363 0.13 4.22 -13.14
C HIS A 363 1.30 4.24 -14.13
N THR A 364 1.16 3.65 -15.32
CA THR A 364 2.26 3.51 -16.27
C THR A 364 1.83 3.73 -17.71
N LEU A 365 2.64 4.50 -18.44
CA LEU A 365 2.54 4.68 -19.88
C LEU A 365 3.53 3.81 -20.66
N LEU A 366 4.48 3.17 -19.98
CA LEU A 366 5.49 2.32 -20.60
C LEU A 366 4.85 0.97 -20.95
N PRO A 367 4.67 0.61 -22.24
CA PRO A 367 4.04 -0.64 -22.63
C PRO A 367 4.73 -1.87 -22.04
N GLU A 368 6.06 -1.83 -21.93
CA GLU A 368 6.88 -2.90 -21.34
C GLU A 368 6.69 -3.08 -19.83
N ALA A 369 6.10 -2.10 -19.15
CA ALA A 369 5.78 -2.16 -17.72
C ALA A 369 4.33 -2.61 -17.47
N LEU A 370 3.50 -2.76 -18.51
CA LEU A 370 2.16 -3.32 -18.37
C LEU A 370 2.25 -4.82 -18.14
N GLU A 371 1.59 -5.27 -17.07
CA GLU A 371 1.70 -6.66 -16.65
C GLU A 371 1.03 -7.60 -17.65
N THR A 372 1.79 -8.61 -18.09
CA THR A 372 1.29 -9.75 -18.85
C THR A 372 1.74 -11.05 -18.21
N TRP A 373 0.88 -12.06 -18.29
CA TRP A 373 1.16 -13.38 -17.74
C TRP A 373 1.12 -14.46 -18.82
N PRO A 374 2.13 -15.34 -18.91
CA PRO A 374 2.10 -16.46 -19.84
C PRO A 374 0.87 -17.32 -19.63
N LEU A 375 0.17 -17.62 -20.73
CA LEU A 375 -1.07 -18.39 -20.70
C LEU A 375 -0.88 -19.80 -20.09
N PRO A 376 0.23 -20.53 -20.36
CA PRO A 376 0.49 -21.81 -19.69
C PRO A 376 0.64 -21.71 -18.17
N LEU A 377 1.12 -20.57 -17.65
CA LEU A 377 1.25 -20.36 -16.21
C LEU A 377 -0.13 -20.20 -15.57
N ILE A 378 -1.01 -19.37 -16.16
CA ILE A 378 -2.38 -19.19 -15.66
C ILE A 378 -3.16 -20.50 -15.83
N ALA A 379 -3.04 -21.20 -16.96
CA ALA A 379 -3.72 -22.47 -17.18
C ALA A 379 -3.39 -23.51 -16.10
N ARG A 380 -2.11 -23.60 -15.73
CA ARG A 380 -1.66 -24.51 -14.67
C ARG A 380 -2.13 -24.07 -13.30
N LEU A 381 -2.05 -22.77 -12.98
CA LEU A 381 -2.26 -22.28 -11.62
C LEU A 381 -3.73 -21.97 -11.31
N LEU A 382 -4.46 -21.43 -12.27
CA LEU A 382 -5.81 -20.87 -12.16
C LEU A 382 -6.67 -21.30 -13.36
N PRO A 383 -6.90 -22.62 -13.57
CA PRO A 383 -7.56 -23.15 -14.77
C PRO A 383 -8.96 -22.56 -14.95
N ARG A 384 -9.73 -22.44 -13.86
CA ARG A 384 -11.08 -21.87 -13.91
C ARG A 384 -11.08 -20.38 -14.29
N HIS A 385 -10.13 -19.61 -13.78
CA HIS A 385 -10.02 -18.19 -14.12
C HIS A 385 -9.66 -18.00 -15.58
N LEU A 386 -8.85 -18.89 -16.16
CA LEU A 386 -8.55 -18.85 -17.58
C LEU A 386 -9.81 -19.08 -18.44
N GLU A 387 -10.66 -20.05 -18.09
CA GLU A 387 -11.94 -20.25 -18.77
C GLU A 387 -12.81 -18.98 -18.72
N ILE A 388 -12.89 -18.35 -17.55
CA ILE A 388 -13.62 -17.09 -17.36
C ILE A 388 -13.00 -15.95 -18.18
N ILE A 389 -11.68 -15.83 -18.21
CA ILE A 389 -10.96 -14.82 -19.00
C ILE A 389 -11.24 -15.03 -20.50
N TYR A 390 -11.26 -16.27 -20.98
CA TYR A 390 -11.60 -16.56 -22.37
C TYR A 390 -13.04 -16.17 -22.70
N GLU A 391 -13.99 -16.46 -21.82
CA GLU A 391 -15.40 -16.08 -22.05
C GLU A 391 -15.60 -14.56 -21.99
N ILE A 392 -14.92 -13.86 -21.07
CA ILE A 392 -14.86 -12.39 -21.05
C ILE A 392 -14.32 -11.88 -22.39
N ASN A 393 -13.19 -12.42 -22.84
CA ASN A 393 -12.54 -12.00 -24.08
C ASN A 393 -13.43 -12.24 -25.30
N ARG A 394 -14.07 -13.41 -25.40
CA ARG A 394 -14.97 -13.75 -26.50
C ARG A 394 -16.12 -12.76 -26.60
N ARG A 395 -16.85 -12.55 -25.51
CA ARG A 395 -17.99 -11.62 -25.46
C ARG A 395 -17.58 -10.17 -25.75
N PHE A 396 -16.42 -9.75 -25.22
CA PHE A 396 -15.88 -8.43 -25.49
C PHE A 396 -15.51 -8.25 -26.96
N LEU A 397 -14.84 -9.23 -27.58
CA LEU A 397 -14.51 -9.15 -29.01
C LEU A 397 -15.76 -9.19 -29.90
N ASP A 398 -16.83 -9.86 -29.47
CA ASP A 398 -18.12 -9.80 -30.15
C ASP A 398 -18.73 -8.38 -30.09
N GLU A 399 -18.64 -7.69 -28.94
CA GLU A 399 -19.02 -6.26 -28.81
C GLU A 399 -18.19 -5.36 -29.73
N VAL A 400 -16.86 -5.54 -29.74
CA VAL A 400 -15.95 -4.75 -30.60
C VAL A 400 -16.26 -4.99 -32.07
N ARG A 401 -16.52 -6.25 -32.48
CA ARG A 401 -16.87 -6.60 -33.87
C ARG A 401 -18.19 -5.99 -34.30
N ALA A 402 -19.18 -5.95 -33.40
CA ALA A 402 -20.46 -5.30 -33.65
C ALA A 402 -20.32 -3.77 -33.79
N ARG A 403 -19.41 -3.15 -33.01
CA ARG A 403 -19.19 -1.71 -33.03
C ARG A 403 -18.32 -1.24 -34.19
N PHE A 404 -17.33 -2.04 -34.58
CA PHE A 404 -16.34 -1.74 -35.62
C PHE A 404 -16.25 -2.88 -36.64
N PRO A 405 -17.29 -3.06 -37.49
CA PRO A 405 -17.33 -4.16 -38.44
C PRO A 405 -16.20 -4.04 -39.48
N GLY A 406 -15.44 -5.12 -39.67
CA GLY A 406 -14.34 -5.20 -40.64
C GLY A 406 -12.96 -4.74 -40.15
N ASP A 407 -12.82 -4.25 -38.91
CA ASP A 407 -11.54 -3.86 -38.31
C ASP A 407 -10.92 -5.00 -37.46
N ASP A 408 -10.50 -6.09 -38.12
CA ASP A 408 -9.89 -7.24 -37.44
C ASP A 408 -8.57 -6.89 -36.74
N ALA A 409 -7.86 -5.88 -37.23
CA ALA A 409 -6.65 -5.38 -36.61
C ALA A 409 -6.93 -4.77 -35.23
N ARG A 410 -8.06 -4.06 -35.07
CA ARG A 410 -8.52 -3.56 -33.76
C ARG A 410 -8.90 -4.70 -32.82
N LEU A 411 -9.56 -5.76 -33.30
CA LEU A 411 -9.83 -6.95 -32.48
C LEU A 411 -8.55 -7.52 -31.88
N ALA A 412 -7.50 -7.68 -32.69
CA ALA A 412 -6.20 -8.16 -32.21
C ALA A 412 -5.57 -7.20 -31.18
N ARG A 413 -5.61 -5.88 -31.43
CA ARG A 413 -5.07 -4.88 -30.51
C ARG A 413 -5.84 -4.81 -29.19
N MET A 414 -7.15 -4.96 -29.20
CA MET A 414 -8.00 -4.83 -28.00
C MET A 414 -8.16 -6.12 -27.20
N SER A 415 -7.93 -7.30 -27.79
CA SER A 415 -8.10 -8.59 -27.11
C SER A 415 -7.44 -8.63 -25.71
N VAL A 416 -8.03 -9.36 -24.77
CA VAL A 416 -7.42 -9.64 -23.47
C VAL A 416 -6.28 -10.65 -23.62
N ILE A 417 -6.35 -11.50 -24.66
CA ILE A 417 -5.30 -12.47 -25.00
C ILE A 417 -4.36 -11.84 -26.03
N GLY A 418 -3.08 -11.76 -25.71
CA GLY A 418 -2.01 -11.43 -26.63
C GLY A 418 -1.58 -12.68 -27.40
N GLU A 419 -1.53 -12.59 -28.72
CA GLU A 419 -1.14 -13.69 -29.63
C GLU A 419 0.27 -13.50 -30.22
N ALA A 420 0.93 -12.38 -29.91
CA ALA A 420 2.28 -12.09 -30.41
C ALA A 420 3.34 -12.84 -29.57
N GLY A 421 4.07 -13.77 -30.20
CA GLY A 421 5.02 -14.64 -29.51
C GLY A 421 4.31 -15.77 -28.76
N ASP A 422 4.70 -16.01 -27.51
CA ASP A 422 3.94 -16.91 -26.63
C ASP A 422 2.62 -16.25 -26.22
N LYS A 423 1.52 -17.02 -26.15
CA LYS A 423 0.23 -16.47 -25.73
C LYS A 423 0.30 -15.95 -24.29
N GLN A 424 -0.26 -14.76 -24.06
CA GLN A 424 -0.28 -14.10 -22.75
C GLN A 424 -1.64 -13.49 -22.45
N VAL A 425 -1.96 -13.37 -21.16
CA VAL A 425 -3.08 -12.56 -20.69
C VAL A 425 -2.57 -11.14 -20.43
N ARG A 426 -3.22 -10.14 -21.03
CA ARG A 426 -2.91 -8.71 -20.88
C ARG A 426 -3.74 -8.13 -19.73
N MET A 427 -3.12 -7.96 -18.56
CA MET A 427 -3.85 -7.63 -17.33
C MET A 427 -4.47 -6.23 -17.35
N ALA A 428 -3.80 -5.27 -17.98
CA ALA A 428 -4.37 -3.94 -18.20
C ALA A 428 -5.65 -3.98 -19.04
N HIS A 429 -5.70 -4.85 -20.05
CA HIS A 429 -6.88 -5.01 -20.91
C HIS A 429 -8.02 -5.68 -20.14
N LEU A 430 -7.71 -6.74 -19.38
CA LEU A 430 -8.68 -7.40 -18.50
C LEU A 430 -9.31 -6.41 -17.50
N ALA A 431 -8.47 -5.59 -16.84
CA ALA A 431 -8.92 -4.57 -15.90
C ALA A 431 -9.80 -3.52 -16.60
N THR A 432 -9.38 -3.00 -17.76
CA THR A 432 -10.14 -2.00 -18.53
C THR A 432 -11.49 -2.53 -19.00
N VAL A 433 -11.57 -3.74 -19.56
CA VAL A 433 -12.82 -4.35 -20.05
C VAL A 433 -13.86 -4.50 -18.94
N ALA A 434 -13.42 -4.87 -17.74
CA ALA A 434 -14.29 -5.09 -16.60
C ALA A 434 -14.65 -3.82 -15.83
N SER A 435 -13.94 -2.71 -16.03
CA SER A 435 -14.12 -1.52 -15.22
C SER A 435 -15.19 -0.57 -15.77
N HIS A 436 -16.00 0.00 -14.89
CA HIS A 436 -16.91 1.10 -15.25
C HIS A 436 -16.21 2.46 -15.30
N HIS A 437 -15.05 2.61 -14.65
CA HIS A 437 -14.17 3.77 -14.80
C HIS A 437 -12.70 3.33 -14.89
N VAL A 438 -11.94 4.01 -15.74
CA VAL A 438 -10.48 3.90 -15.88
C VAL A 438 -9.88 5.29 -15.74
N ASN A 439 -8.94 5.48 -14.83
CA ASN A 439 -8.31 6.78 -14.64
C ASN A 439 -6.79 6.71 -14.69
N GLY A 440 -6.19 7.79 -15.23
CA GLY A 440 -4.79 8.09 -15.02
C GLY A 440 -4.57 8.96 -13.78
N VAL A 441 -3.30 9.26 -13.50
CA VAL A 441 -2.82 9.82 -12.22
C VAL A 441 -2.33 11.27 -12.30
N ALA A 442 -2.42 11.87 -13.50
CA ALA A 442 -2.12 13.26 -13.78
C ALA A 442 -2.74 13.64 -15.14
N ALA A 443 -3.10 14.90 -15.35
CA ALA A 443 -3.83 15.31 -16.56
C ALA A 443 -3.10 14.94 -17.87
N LEU A 444 -1.78 15.14 -17.95
CA LEU A 444 -0.98 14.73 -19.10
C LEU A 444 -0.92 13.20 -19.24
N HIS A 445 -0.77 12.49 -18.12
CA HIS A 445 -0.75 11.03 -18.11
C HIS A 445 -2.06 10.44 -18.62
N SER A 446 -3.20 10.91 -18.10
CA SER A 446 -4.54 10.45 -18.50
C SER A 446 -4.81 10.74 -19.98
N ARG A 447 -4.35 11.88 -20.50
CA ARG A 447 -4.42 12.19 -21.93
C ARG A 447 -3.61 11.19 -22.77
N LEU A 448 -2.33 10.98 -22.41
CA LEU A 448 -1.47 10.04 -23.13
C LEU A 448 -1.99 8.59 -23.04
N LEU A 449 -2.62 8.21 -21.92
CA LEU A 449 -3.28 6.92 -21.77
C LEU A 449 -4.36 6.73 -22.85
N CYS A 450 -5.18 7.75 -23.08
CA CYS A 450 -6.24 7.74 -24.10
C CYS A 450 -5.72 7.93 -25.54
N GLU A 451 -4.58 8.60 -25.74
CA GLU A 451 -4.03 8.85 -27.08
C GLU A 451 -3.12 7.72 -27.58
N THR A 452 -2.54 6.94 -26.67
CA THR A 452 -1.50 5.95 -27.00
C THR A 452 -1.82 4.56 -26.48
N VAL A 453 -1.71 4.32 -25.17
CA VAL A 453 -1.69 2.97 -24.57
C VAL A 453 -3.04 2.28 -24.64
N LEU A 454 -4.13 2.98 -24.32
CA LEU A 454 -5.50 2.44 -24.30
C LEU A 454 -6.41 3.16 -25.31
N ARG A 455 -5.84 3.67 -26.39
CA ARG A 455 -6.57 4.47 -27.39
C ARG A 455 -7.82 3.78 -27.92
N ASP A 456 -7.69 2.55 -28.39
CA ASP A 456 -8.81 1.84 -28.99
C ASP A 456 -9.94 1.56 -27.95
N PHE A 457 -9.61 1.46 -26.66
CA PHE A 457 -10.60 1.37 -25.57
C PHE A 457 -11.26 2.72 -25.27
N ALA A 458 -10.49 3.82 -25.28
CA ALA A 458 -11.01 5.17 -25.10
C ALA A 458 -11.92 5.61 -26.26
N GLU A 459 -11.66 5.13 -27.47
CA GLU A 459 -12.58 5.32 -28.62
C GLU A 459 -13.88 4.52 -28.47
N LEU A 460 -13.82 3.33 -27.85
CA LEU A 460 -14.99 2.49 -27.62
C LEU A 460 -15.87 3.02 -26.47
N TRP A 461 -15.26 3.45 -25.36
CA TRP A 461 -15.95 3.90 -24.14
C TRP A 461 -15.36 5.21 -23.60
N PRO A 462 -15.48 6.34 -24.32
CA PRO A 462 -14.86 7.61 -23.93
C PRO A 462 -15.28 8.10 -22.55
N GLU A 463 -16.53 7.85 -22.16
CA GLU A 463 -17.12 8.25 -20.87
C GLU A 463 -16.50 7.54 -19.66
N ARG A 464 -15.84 6.39 -19.86
CA ARG A 464 -15.19 5.64 -18.78
C ARG A 464 -13.83 6.18 -18.40
N PHE A 465 -13.18 6.94 -19.30
CA PHE A 465 -11.83 7.43 -19.10
C PHE A 465 -11.83 8.78 -18.40
N THR A 466 -11.25 8.83 -17.20
CA THR A 466 -11.19 10.04 -16.37
C THR A 466 -9.76 10.36 -15.92
N ASN A 467 -9.61 11.49 -15.24
CA ASN A 467 -8.35 11.88 -14.62
C ASN A 467 -8.55 12.14 -13.13
N VAL A 468 -7.73 11.52 -12.29
CA VAL A 468 -7.64 11.85 -10.88
C VAL A 468 -6.16 12.12 -10.59
N THR A 469 -5.79 13.40 -10.51
CA THR A 469 -4.41 13.78 -10.22
C THR A 469 -4.05 13.33 -8.80
N ASN A 470 -2.94 12.60 -8.66
CA ASN A 470 -2.49 12.13 -7.35
C ASN A 470 -2.25 13.27 -6.38
N GLY A 471 -2.46 12.99 -5.09
CA GLY A 471 -2.16 13.90 -3.99
C GLY A 471 -1.40 13.20 -2.86
N VAL A 472 -0.96 13.99 -1.89
CA VAL A 472 -0.39 13.50 -0.63
C VAL A 472 -1.21 14.06 0.53
N THR A 473 -1.30 13.29 1.63
CA THR A 473 -1.93 13.77 2.85
C THR A 473 -1.11 14.89 3.50
N PRO A 474 -1.69 16.07 3.78
CA PRO A 474 -0.99 17.14 4.49
C PRO A 474 -0.73 16.81 5.96
N ARG A 475 -1.48 15.88 6.55
CA ARG A 475 -1.29 15.48 7.95
C ARG A 475 0.09 14.86 8.15
N ARG A 476 0.49 13.92 7.31
CA ARG A 476 1.84 13.33 7.38
C ARG A 476 2.91 14.24 6.78
N PHE A 477 2.67 14.79 5.59
CA PHE A 477 3.71 15.50 4.82
C PHE A 477 3.94 16.95 5.27
N LEU A 478 3.09 17.52 6.12
CA LEU A 478 3.30 18.83 6.75
C LEU A 478 3.09 18.77 8.26
N GLY A 479 1.89 18.37 8.71
CA GLY A 479 1.51 18.38 10.13
C GLY A 479 2.48 17.61 11.02
N LEU A 480 2.84 16.39 10.61
CA LEU A 480 3.79 15.53 11.33
C LEU A 480 5.24 15.82 10.93
N ALA A 481 5.53 15.95 9.64
CA ALA A 481 6.90 16.06 9.15
C ALA A 481 7.56 17.42 9.42
N ASN A 482 6.78 18.48 9.63
CA ASN A 482 7.30 19.83 9.82
C ASN A 482 6.41 20.62 10.80
N PRO A 483 6.45 20.29 12.10
CA PRO A 483 5.62 20.93 13.11
C PRO A 483 5.92 22.43 13.23
N GLY A 484 7.20 22.84 13.12
CA GLY A 484 7.58 24.26 13.16
C GLY A 484 6.95 25.08 12.03
N LEU A 485 6.92 24.53 10.81
CA LEU A 485 6.18 25.16 9.70
C LEU A 485 4.68 25.12 9.93
N SER A 486 4.16 24.01 10.43
CA SER A 486 2.72 23.86 10.69
C SER A 486 2.21 24.87 11.71
N THR A 487 2.99 25.16 12.77
CA THR A 487 2.70 26.23 13.72
C THR A 487 2.67 27.59 13.03
N LEU A 488 3.72 27.94 12.27
CA LEU A 488 3.80 29.21 11.54
C LEU A 488 2.61 29.41 10.58
N VAL A 489 2.23 28.35 9.84
CA VAL A 489 1.07 28.38 8.95
C VAL A 489 -0.22 28.56 9.74
N THR A 490 -0.37 27.86 10.87
CA THR A 490 -1.57 27.93 11.71
C THR A 490 -1.77 29.31 12.32
N GLU A 491 -0.70 30.02 12.69
CA GLU A 491 -0.80 31.40 13.18
C GLU A 491 -1.38 32.38 12.15
N VAL A 492 -1.10 32.15 10.87
CA VAL A 492 -1.60 33.01 9.78
C VAL A 492 -2.98 32.58 9.29
N VAL A 493 -3.14 31.28 9.04
CA VAL A 493 -4.31 30.71 8.35
C VAL A 493 -5.41 30.30 9.33
N GLY A 494 -5.08 30.13 10.61
CA GLY A 494 -5.92 29.53 11.63
C GLY A 494 -5.98 28.01 11.55
N ASP A 495 -6.62 27.38 12.54
CA ASP A 495 -6.80 25.93 12.59
C ASP A 495 -7.64 25.39 11.43
N GLY A 496 -7.42 24.13 11.07
CA GLY A 496 -8.26 23.37 10.11
C GLY A 496 -7.71 23.29 8.69
N TRP A 497 -6.63 24.00 8.34
CA TRP A 497 -6.00 23.92 7.01
C TRP A 497 -5.48 22.51 6.67
N LEU A 498 -5.22 21.65 7.67
CA LEU A 498 -4.87 20.23 7.45
C LEU A 498 -6.04 19.39 6.88
N ARG A 499 -7.27 19.89 6.94
CA ARG A 499 -8.46 19.33 6.26
C ARG A 499 -8.83 20.08 4.99
N ASP A 500 -8.38 21.32 4.84
CA ASP A 500 -8.68 22.19 3.71
C ASP A 500 -7.42 22.97 3.28
N LEU A 501 -6.67 22.40 2.33
CA LEU A 501 -5.41 22.97 1.86
C LEU A 501 -5.57 24.24 1.04
N ASP A 502 -6.74 24.53 0.49
CA ASP A 502 -6.95 25.75 -0.29
C ASP A 502 -6.81 27.01 0.58
N ARG A 503 -6.99 26.87 1.89
CA ARG A 503 -6.73 27.95 2.86
C ARG A 503 -5.27 28.42 2.88
N LEU A 504 -4.32 27.62 2.40
CA LEU A 504 -2.91 28.03 2.27
C LEU A 504 -2.73 29.23 1.32
N ARG A 505 -3.70 29.53 0.45
CA ARG A 505 -3.67 30.75 -0.39
C ARG A 505 -3.61 32.03 0.42
N ALA A 506 -4.06 32.02 1.68
CA ALA A 506 -3.90 33.17 2.59
C ALA A 506 -2.43 33.51 2.89
N LEU A 507 -1.47 32.64 2.57
CA LEU A 507 -0.04 32.93 2.66
C LEU A 507 0.49 33.73 1.46
N GLU A 508 -0.21 33.75 0.32
CA GLU A 508 0.26 34.43 -0.91
C GLU A 508 0.58 35.92 -0.69
N PRO A 509 -0.23 36.72 0.03
CA PRO A 509 0.09 38.12 0.31
C PRO A 509 1.34 38.32 1.19
N LEU A 510 1.76 37.29 1.94
CA LEU A 510 2.93 37.33 2.81
C LEU A 510 4.22 36.93 2.10
N ALA A 511 4.17 36.60 0.81
CA ALA A 511 5.34 36.17 0.05
C ALA A 511 6.46 37.22 0.03
N GLU A 512 6.11 38.51 0.08
CA GLU A 512 7.04 39.65 0.11
C GLU A 512 7.11 40.33 1.50
N ASP A 513 6.45 39.77 2.52
CA ASP A 513 6.51 40.30 3.88
C ASP A 513 7.83 39.88 4.55
N ALA A 514 8.69 40.86 4.84
CA ALA A 514 10.04 40.61 5.35
C ALA A 514 10.04 39.87 6.70
N ALA A 515 9.08 40.18 7.59
CA ALA A 515 8.98 39.53 8.89
C ALA A 515 8.55 38.07 8.76
N PHE A 516 7.58 37.78 7.87
CA PHE A 516 7.17 36.41 7.57
C PHE A 516 8.29 35.61 6.90
N GLN A 517 9.00 36.21 5.94
CA GLN A 517 10.17 35.60 5.30
C GLN A 517 11.24 35.23 6.34
N GLU A 518 11.59 36.12 7.26
CA GLU A 518 12.57 35.85 8.32
C GLU A 518 12.17 34.64 9.18
N ARG A 519 10.90 34.59 9.62
CA ARG A 519 10.37 33.46 10.39
C ARG A 519 10.36 32.16 9.59
N TRP A 520 9.98 32.22 8.32
CA TRP A 520 10.00 31.08 7.40
C TRP A 520 11.43 30.55 7.19
N HIS A 521 12.39 31.44 7.01
CA HIS A 521 13.82 31.11 6.91
C HIS A 521 14.33 30.46 8.20
N ALA A 522 13.96 30.98 9.37
CA ALA A 522 14.33 30.40 10.66
C ALA A 522 13.80 28.96 10.80
N VAL A 523 12.55 28.70 10.43
CA VAL A 523 11.98 27.33 10.41
C VAL A 523 12.76 26.42 9.46
N LYS A 524 13.07 26.89 8.25
CA LYS A 524 13.85 26.10 7.29
C LYS A 524 15.25 25.80 7.81
N HIS A 525 15.94 26.78 8.38
CA HIS A 525 17.28 26.62 8.94
C HIS A 525 17.29 25.62 10.10
N ALA A 526 16.34 25.72 11.03
CA ALA A 526 16.18 24.76 12.11
C ALA A 526 16.00 23.32 11.61
N ASN A 527 15.19 23.13 10.55
CA ASN A 527 15.02 21.82 9.90
C ASN A 527 16.31 21.32 9.23
N LYS A 528 17.08 22.19 8.56
CA LYS A 528 18.40 21.83 7.98
C LYS A 528 19.38 21.41 9.07
N ALA A 529 19.42 22.14 10.18
CA ALA A 529 20.26 21.82 11.33
C ALA A 529 19.85 20.50 12.00
N ALA A 530 18.56 20.21 12.09
CA ALA A 530 18.06 18.92 12.58
C ALA A 530 18.49 17.76 11.67
N LEU A 531 18.33 17.90 10.35
CA LEU A 531 18.79 16.91 9.38
C LEU A 531 20.30 16.70 9.45
N ALA A 532 21.09 17.77 9.55
CA ALA A 532 22.55 17.69 9.66
C ALA A 532 22.98 16.93 10.93
N ARG A 533 22.34 17.19 12.07
CA ARG A 533 22.59 16.43 13.32
C ARG A 533 22.24 14.95 13.15
N TRP A 534 21.07 14.65 12.59
CA TRP A 534 20.62 13.29 12.37
C TRP A 534 21.55 12.52 11.42
N LEU A 535 21.98 13.13 10.31
CA LEU A 535 22.95 12.53 9.38
C LEU A 535 24.31 12.28 10.05
N GLY A 536 24.79 13.23 10.87
CA GLY A 536 26.01 13.07 11.64
C GLY A 536 25.94 11.90 12.63
N GLN A 537 24.81 11.73 13.31
CA GLN A 537 24.59 10.66 14.29
C GLN A 537 24.41 9.28 13.65
N THR A 538 23.68 9.19 12.53
CA THR A 538 23.28 7.91 11.91
C THR A 538 24.26 7.42 10.85
N SER A 539 24.98 8.31 10.19
CA SER A 539 25.84 7.97 9.05
C SER A 539 27.26 8.56 9.14
N GLY A 540 27.53 9.40 10.14
CA GLY A 540 28.81 10.11 10.27
C GLY A 540 29.00 11.23 9.23
N LEU A 541 28.01 11.52 8.39
CA LEU A 541 28.08 12.56 7.37
C LEU A 541 27.99 13.95 8.01
N VAL A 542 28.97 14.81 7.73
CA VAL A 542 28.97 16.21 8.15
C VAL A 542 28.29 17.03 7.04
N VAL A 543 27.19 17.68 7.38
CA VAL A 543 26.42 18.53 6.46
C VAL A 543 26.36 19.94 7.04
N ASP A 544 26.70 20.92 6.21
CA ASP A 544 26.57 22.34 6.56
C ASP A 544 25.10 22.78 6.42
N PRO A 545 24.42 23.19 7.52
CA PRO A 545 23.05 23.67 7.47
C PRO A 545 22.90 25.05 6.81
N ASP A 546 23.98 25.77 6.52
CA ASP A 546 23.94 27.05 5.79
C ASP A 546 24.03 26.85 4.27
N ALA A 547 24.66 25.76 3.81
CA ALA A 547 24.75 25.39 2.40
C ALA A 547 23.39 25.09 1.76
N LEU A 548 23.27 25.29 0.44
CA LEU A 548 22.10 24.82 -0.33
C LEU A 548 22.01 23.30 -0.26
N LEU A 549 20.90 22.76 0.24
CA LEU A 549 20.61 21.33 0.22
C LEU A 549 19.88 20.96 -1.08
N ASP A 550 20.59 20.27 -1.99
CA ASP A 550 20.11 19.78 -3.28
C ASP A 550 19.82 18.27 -3.17
N VAL A 551 18.54 17.89 -3.06
CA VAL A 551 18.14 16.53 -2.67
C VAL A 551 17.46 15.77 -3.82
N HIS A 552 17.99 14.60 -4.16
CA HIS A 552 17.39 13.66 -5.09
C HIS A 552 17.08 12.32 -4.41
N CYS A 553 15.93 12.25 -3.74
CA CYS A 553 15.45 11.04 -3.05
C CYS A 553 14.33 10.33 -3.84
N LYS A 554 14.60 9.13 -4.36
CA LYS A 554 13.63 8.22 -5.01
C LYS A 554 14.30 6.90 -5.40
N ARG A 555 13.49 5.89 -5.73
CA ARG A 555 13.97 4.62 -6.33
C ARG A 555 15.01 4.87 -7.44
N ILE A 556 16.14 4.15 -7.37
CA ILE A 556 17.24 4.29 -8.34
C ILE A 556 16.85 3.58 -9.63
N HIS A 557 16.86 4.32 -10.75
CA HIS A 557 16.48 3.81 -12.06
C HIS A 557 17.02 4.71 -13.17
N GLU A 558 17.41 4.13 -14.31
CA GLU A 558 17.91 4.90 -15.46
C GLU A 558 16.96 6.03 -15.90
N TYR A 559 15.66 5.78 -16.05
CA TYR A 559 14.71 6.82 -16.46
C TYR A 559 14.53 7.94 -15.41
N LYS A 560 14.88 7.70 -14.14
CA LYS A 560 14.87 8.72 -13.08
C LYS A 560 16.11 9.63 -13.12
N ARG A 561 17.10 9.28 -13.95
CA ARG A 561 18.26 10.10 -14.29
C ARG A 561 19.09 10.57 -13.10
N GLN A 562 19.24 9.74 -12.05
CA GLN A 562 20.21 10.04 -10.98
C GLN A 562 21.63 10.20 -11.54
N HIS A 563 22.00 9.38 -12.53
CA HIS A 563 23.28 9.50 -13.23
C HIS A 563 23.49 10.88 -13.89
N LEU A 564 22.45 11.51 -14.44
CA LEU A 564 22.55 12.86 -15.00
C LEU A 564 22.87 13.89 -13.91
N ASN A 565 22.24 13.77 -12.73
CA ASN A 565 22.53 14.66 -11.61
C ASN A 565 23.95 14.42 -11.05
N LEU A 566 24.45 13.18 -11.09
CA LEU A 566 25.83 12.87 -10.74
C LEU A 566 26.84 13.46 -11.72
N LEU A 567 26.54 13.46 -13.03
CA LEU A 567 27.36 14.16 -14.03
C LEU A 567 27.40 15.67 -13.78
N HIS A 568 26.29 16.26 -13.35
CA HIS A 568 26.25 17.66 -12.91
C HIS A 568 27.15 17.90 -11.69
N ALA A 569 27.12 17.03 -10.68
CA ALA A 569 28.02 17.13 -9.52
C ALA A 569 29.51 17.09 -9.93
N ILE A 570 29.89 16.19 -10.85
CA ILE A 570 31.25 16.14 -11.41
C ILE A 570 31.59 17.45 -12.14
N ALA A 571 30.67 17.97 -12.95
CA ALA A 571 30.89 19.22 -13.67
C ALA A 571 31.13 20.41 -12.73
N LEU A 572 30.41 20.48 -11.60
CA LEU A 572 30.65 21.51 -10.58
C LEU A 572 32.03 21.34 -9.92
N LEU A 573 32.41 20.11 -9.57
CA LEU A 573 33.73 19.82 -8.99
C LEU A 573 34.87 20.23 -9.93
N GLU A 574 34.76 19.91 -11.22
CA GLU A 574 35.77 20.28 -12.22
C GLU A 574 35.88 21.78 -12.41
N ARG A 575 34.77 22.53 -12.29
CA ARG A 575 34.80 24.00 -12.32
C ARG A 575 35.51 24.58 -11.10
N ILE A 576 35.23 24.07 -9.91
CA ILE A 576 35.92 24.46 -8.66
C ILE A 576 37.43 24.18 -8.78
N ARG A 577 37.82 23.01 -9.27
CA ARG A 577 39.23 22.64 -9.49
C ARG A 577 39.96 23.56 -10.47
N ARG A 578 39.23 24.20 -11.39
CA ARG A 578 39.76 25.22 -12.32
C ARG A 578 39.78 26.63 -11.72
N GLY A 579 39.49 26.78 -10.43
CA GLY A 579 39.46 28.07 -9.73
C GLY A 579 38.22 28.92 -10.01
N GLN A 580 37.14 28.32 -10.52
CA GLN A 580 35.88 29.06 -10.70
C GLN A 580 35.13 29.15 -9.37
N ASP A 581 34.75 30.37 -8.99
CA ASP A 581 33.80 30.62 -7.90
C ASP A 581 32.38 30.31 -8.36
N LEU A 582 31.70 29.40 -7.67
CA LEU A 582 30.33 28.97 -7.96
C LEU A 582 29.30 29.63 -7.03
N GLY A 583 29.72 30.54 -6.14
CA GLY A 583 28.86 31.25 -5.20
C GLY A 583 28.44 30.38 -4.02
N VAL A 584 27.15 30.07 -3.92
CA VAL A 584 26.55 29.45 -2.73
C VAL A 584 27.07 28.01 -2.53
N PRO A 585 27.65 27.68 -1.35
CA PRO A 585 28.02 26.31 -1.00
C PRO A 585 26.84 25.35 -1.15
N ARG A 586 27.09 24.10 -1.56
CA ARG A 586 26.03 23.13 -1.85
C ARG A 586 26.35 21.76 -1.30
N THR A 587 25.36 21.14 -0.68
CA THR A 587 25.37 19.71 -0.34
C THR A 587 24.39 19.00 -1.28
N ILE A 588 24.90 18.08 -2.10
CA ILE A 588 24.07 17.28 -3.01
C ILE A 588 23.80 15.92 -2.35
N LEU A 589 22.55 15.65 -2.00
CA LEU A 589 22.12 14.43 -1.30
C LEU A 589 21.36 13.50 -2.24
N PHE A 590 21.81 12.26 -2.33
CA PHE A 590 21.10 11.19 -3.03
C PHE A 590 20.60 10.16 -2.03
N ALA A 591 19.37 9.69 -2.22
CA ALA A 591 18.81 8.59 -1.43
C ALA A 591 17.89 7.73 -2.30
N GLY A 592 17.93 6.42 -2.11
CA GLY A 592 17.08 5.51 -2.84
C GLY A 592 17.62 4.09 -2.91
N LYS A 593 16.70 3.13 -3.03
CA LYS A 593 16.99 1.71 -3.20
C LYS A 593 17.03 1.35 -4.70
N ALA A 594 17.97 0.50 -5.09
CA ALA A 594 17.96 -0.19 -6.39
C ALA A 594 17.28 -1.56 -6.25
N ALA A 595 16.56 -2.03 -7.28
CA ALA A 595 16.05 -3.40 -7.25
C ALA A 595 17.23 -4.41 -7.20
N PRO A 596 17.15 -5.53 -6.45
CA PRO A 596 18.31 -6.39 -6.20
C PRO A 596 18.97 -6.95 -7.46
N ALA A 597 18.16 -7.28 -8.48
CA ALA A 597 18.60 -7.81 -9.77
C ALA A 597 19.01 -6.72 -10.78
N TYR A 598 18.78 -5.43 -10.48
CA TYR A 598 19.00 -4.35 -11.44
C TYR A 598 20.43 -3.80 -11.36
N ARG A 599 21.32 -4.45 -12.11
CA ARG A 599 22.76 -4.14 -12.13
C ARG A 599 23.07 -2.66 -12.41
N ALA A 600 22.45 -2.06 -13.43
CA ALA A 600 22.71 -0.66 -13.79
C ALA A 600 22.32 0.31 -12.66
N ALA A 601 21.19 0.08 -11.99
CA ALA A 601 20.79 0.88 -10.83
C ALA A 601 21.78 0.75 -9.65
N LYS A 602 22.29 -0.45 -9.36
CA LYS A 602 23.34 -0.64 -8.35
C LYS A 602 24.65 0.07 -8.71
N LEU A 603 25.02 0.09 -10.00
CA LEU A 603 26.19 0.84 -10.48
C LEU A 603 26.04 2.35 -10.27
N ILE A 604 24.83 2.91 -10.44
CA ILE A 604 24.56 4.32 -10.15
C ILE A 604 24.81 4.65 -8.67
N ILE A 605 24.40 3.76 -7.75
CA ILE A 605 24.71 3.92 -6.31
C ILE A 605 26.23 3.91 -6.10
N ARG A 606 26.94 2.93 -6.68
CA ARG A 606 28.40 2.85 -6.56
C ARG A 606 29.13 4.06 -7.13
N LEU A 607 28.61 4.62 -8.22
CA LEU A 607 29.11 5.85 -8.83
C LEU A 607 28.91 7.04 -7.88
N ALA A 608 27.75 7.17 -7.23
CA ALA A 608 27.49 8.24 -6.27
C ALA A 608 28.51 8.22 -5.11
N HIS A 609 28.74 7.05 -4.53
CA HIS A 609 29.77 6.89 -3.48
C HIS A 609 31.19 7.13 -4.00
N GLY A 610 31.50 6.73 -5.23
CA GLY A 610 32.80 7.00 -5.85
C GLY A 610 33.06 8.50 -6.07
N ILE A 611 32.03 9.25 -6.47
CA ILE A 611 32.12 10.71 -6.62
C ILE A 611 32.28 11.36 -5.24
N ALA A 612 31.50 10.95 -4.24
CA ALA A 612 31.61 11.50 -2.89
C ALA A 612 33.02 11.33 -2.31
N ALA A 613 33.65 10.16 -2.52
CA ALA A 613 35.03 9.89 -2.09
C ALA A 613 36.10 10.69 -2.86
N ALA A 614 35.79 11.24 -4.03
CA ALA A 614 36.70 12.11 -4.80
C ALA A 614 36.53 13.61 -4.48
N VAL A 615 35.45 13.95 -3.76
CA VAL A 615 35.15 15.32 -3.28
C VAL A 615 35.69 15.54 -1.88
N ALA A 616 35.58 14.52 -1.00
CA ALA A 616 36.19 14.50 0.33
C ALA A 616 37.73 14.44 0.21
#